data_AF-A0A2S6XD57-F1
#
_entry.id   AF-A0A2S6XD57-F1
#
_cell.length_a   1.000
_cell.length_b   1.000
_cell.length_c   1.000
_cell.angle_alpha   90.00
_cell.angle_beta   90.00
_cell.angle_gamma   90.00
#
_symmetry.space_group_name_H-M   'P 1'
#
loop_
_entity.id
_entity.type
_entity.pdbx_description
1 polymer ?
#
loop_
_entity_poly.entity_id
_entity_poly.type
_entity_poly.pdbx_seq_one_letter_code
_entity_poly.pdbx_strand_id
1 'polypeptide(L)'
;MSAPDAGATFEHEGHTYRVDGWLKRMAPPEPPGGQRSPFADILGELLYETQQRTGPDRERLVFCTQDEAEYVSGYGVAGCIVRVRDVRVTGMVAWSPEEIRKHQERAVRMAGLTVG
;
A
#
# COMPACT_ATOMS: atom_id res chain seq x y z
N MET A 1 0.54 16.22 -0.90
CA MET A 1 1.80 15.77 -0.25
C MET A 1 2.12 14.41 -0.84
N SER A 2 3.34 14.21 -1.33
CA SER A 2 3.79 12.90 -1.83
C SER A 2 4.12 11.98 -0.66
N ALA A 3 3.81 10.69 -0.76
CA ALA A 3 4.23 9.72 0.25
C ALA A 3 5.76 9.53 0.26
N PRO A 4 6.35 9.16 1.40
CA PRO A 4 7.78 8.84 1.48
C PRO A 4 8.16 7.65 0.60
N ASP A 5 9.41 7.64 0.15
CA ASP A 5 9.96 6.56 -0.68
C ASP A 5 10.07 5.24 0.06
N ALA A 6 10.06 4.14 -0.69
CA ALA A 6 10.40 2.83 -0.16
C ALA A 6 11.82 2.88 0.43
N GLY A 7 11.99 2.37 1.64
CA GLY A 7 13.24 2.47 2.37
C GLY A 7 13.35 3.66 3.32
N ALA A 8 12.47 4.66 3.22
CA ALA A 8 12.43 5.75 4.20
C ALA A 8 12.12 5.19 5.59
N THR A 9 12.85 5.63 6.61
CA THR A 9 12.60 5.25 8.00
C THR A 9 11.78 6.30 8.71
N PHE A 10 10.88 5.87 9.58
CA PHE A 10 10.03 6.75 10.38
C PHE A 10 9.78 6.17 11.76
N GLU A 11 9.40 7.02 12.70
CA GLU A 11 8.99 6.61 14.04
C GLU A 11 7.48 6.56 14.16
N HIS A 12 6.97 5.51 14.80
CA HIS A 12 5.56 5.36 15.13
C HIS A 12 5.44 4.59 16.44
N GLU A 13 4.65 5.10 17.39
CA GLU A 13 4.42 4.47 18.71
C GLU A 13 5.71 4.03 19.44
N GLY A 14 6.78 4.83 19.34
CA GLY A 14 8.07 4.54 20.01
C GLY A 14 8.95 3.50 19.31
N HIS A 15 8.57 3.04 18.12
CA HIS A 15 9.33 2.10 17.30
C HIS A 15 9.74 2.72 15.96
N THR A 16 10.88 2.27 15.42
CA THR A 16 11.34 2.63 14.08
C THR A 16 10.83 1.63 13.07
N TYR A 17 10.23 2.15 12.00
CA TYR A 17 9.74 1.38 10.86
C TYR A 17 10.39 1.87 9.58
N ARG A 18 10.35 1.02 8.55
CA ARG A 18 10.76 1.35 7.19
C ARG A 18 9.57 1.24 6.25
N VAL A 19 9.37 2.22 5.39
CA VAL A 19 8.34 2.15 4.35
C VAL A 19 8.62 0.97 3.42
N ASP A 20 7.65 0.06 3.30
CA ASP A 20 7.73 -1.13 2.45
C ASP A 20 6.59 -1.24 1.43
N GLY A 21 5.63 -0.31 1.47
CA GLY A 21 4.57 -0.19 0.48
C GLY A 21 3.64 1.00 0.74
N TRP A 22 2.75 1.23 -0.21
CA TRP A 22 1.77 2.32 -0.19
C TRP A 22 0.37 1.78 -0.32
N LEU A 23 -0.54 2.44 0.35
CA LEU A 23 -1.92 2.00 0.50
C LEU A 23 -2.85 3.19 0.29
N LYS A 24 -3.98 2.95 -0.37
CA LYS A 24 -5.10 3.91 -0.46
C LYS A 24 -6.38 3.27 0.01
N ARG A 25 -7.39 4.09 0.29
CA ARG A 25 -8.71 3.55 0.61
C ARG A 25 -9.25 2.74 -0.55
N MET A 26 -9.79 1.57 -0.24
CA MET A 26 -10.46 0.76 -1.24
C MET A 26 -11.79 1.40 -1.60
N ALA A 27 -11.95 1.78 -2.87
CA ALA A 27 -13.25 2.15 -3.39
C ALA A 27 -14.13 0.89 -3.48
N PRO A 28 -15.44 0.99 -3.15
CA PRO A 28 -16.38 -0.08 -3.47
C PRO A 28 -16.31 -0.38 -4.97
N PRO A 29 -16.38 -1.66 -5.39
CA PRO A 29 -16.47 -1.98 -6.80
C PRO A 29 -17.71 -1.29 -7.39
N GLU A 30 -17.52 -0.55 -8.47
CA GLU A 30 -18.65 0.02 -9.20
C GLU A 30 -19.54 -1.12 -9.72
N PRO A 31 -20.87 -1.01 -9.61
CA PRO A 31 -21.75 -2.02 -10.17
C PRO A 31 -21.49 -2.11 -11.68
N PRO A 32 -21.32 -3.32 -12.26
CA PRO A 32 -20.91 -3.46 -13.65
C PRO A 32 -21.96 -2.84 -14.59
N GLY A 33 -21.55 -1.81 -15.33
CA GLY A 33 -22.37 -1.12 -16.34
C GLY A 33 -22.48 -1.85 -17.69
N GLY A 34 -22.20 -3.16 -17.72
CA GLY A 34 -22.11 -3.96 -18.93
C GLY A 34 -22.22 -5.46 -18.67
N GLN A 35 -22.12 -6.27 -19.73
CA GLN A 35 -22.43 -7.70 -19.77
C GLN A 35 -21.85 -8.47 -18.56
N ARG A 36 -22.74 -8.91 -17.67
CA ARG A 36 -22.40 -9.64 -16.44
C ARG A 36 -21.66 -10.93 -16.79
N SER A 37 -20.40 -11.01 -16.37
CA SER A 37 -19.71 -12.29 -16.22
C SER A 37 -19.79 -12.66 -14.74
N PRO A 38 -20.62 -13.65 -14.36
CA PRO A 38 -20.74 -14.10 -12.97
C PRO A 38 -19.39 -14.50 -12.37
N PHE A 39 -18.46 -14.94 -13.22
CA PHE A 39 -17.11 -15.30 -12.82
C PHE A 39 -16.26 -14.05 -12.48
N ALA A 40 -16.45 -12.94 -13.19
CA ALA A 40 -15.78 -11.67 -12.90
C ALA A 40 -16.30 -11.03 -11.61
N ASP A 41 -17.61 -11.14 -11.35
CA ASP A 41 -18.23 -10.66 -10.12
C ASP A 41 -17.69 -11.41 -8.89
N ILE A 42 -17.62 -12.75 -8.96
CA ILE A 42 -17.05 -13.60 -7.90
C ILE A 42 -15.56 -13.31 -7.70
N LEU A 43 -14.78 -13.16 -8.78
CA LEU A 43 -13.35 -12.85 -8.67
C LEU A 43 -13.13 -11.46 -8.05
N GLY A 44 -13.94 -10.47 -8.43
CA GLY A 44 -13.89 -9.12 -7.89
C GLY A 44 -14.21 -9.10 -6.40
N GLU A 45 -15.23 -9.83 -5.97
CA GLU A 45 -15.59 -9.98 -4.56
C GLU A 45 -14.51 -10.73 -3.76
N LEU A 46 -13.94 -11.80 -4.31
CA LEU A 46 -12.87 -12.56 -3.66
C LEU A 46 -11.59 -11.73 -3.51
N LEU A 47 -11.22 -10.93 -4.52
CA LEU A 47 -10.08 -10.01 -4.46
C LEU A 47 -10.35 -8.86 -3.46
N TYR A 48 -11.59 -8.36 -3.42
CA TYR A 48 -12.05 -7.37 -2.44
C TYR A 48 -11.91 -7.88 -1.00
N GLU A 49 -12.17 -9.16 -0.75
CA GLU A 49 -12.06 -9.74 0.58
C GLU A 49 -10.64 -10.15 0.99
N THR A 50 -9.80 -10.58 0.03
CA THR A 50 -8.50 -11.21 0.32
C THR A 50 -7.31 -10.26 0.30
N GLN A 51 -7.38 -9.14 -0.43
CA GLN A 51 -6.26 -8.18 -0.54
C GLN A 51 -6.37 -6.98 0.39
N GLN A 52 -7.44 -6.89 1.19
CA GLN A 52 -7.68 -5.78 2.09
C GLN A 52 -6.79 -5.83 3.33
N ARG A 53 -6.16 -4.70 3.65
CA ARG A 53 -5.63 -4.45 5.00
C ARG A 53 -6.58 -3.53 5.75
N THR A 54 -6.64 -3.71 7.07
CA THR A 54 -7.40 -2.80 7.94
C THR A 54 -6.47 -1.67 8.35
N GLY A 55 -6.79 -0.45 7.91
CA GLY A 55 -6.07 0.75 8.32
C GLY A 55 -6.34 1.14 9.78
N PRO A 56 -5.59 2.11 10.34
CA PRO A 56 -5.80 2.62 11.70
C PRO A 56 -7.22 3.16 11.92
N ASP A 57 -7.87 3.65 10.85
CA ASP A 57 -9.23 4.17 10.86
C ASP A 57 -10.32 3.10 10.63
N ARG A 58 -9.95 1.82 10.70
CA ARG A 58 -10.81 0.65 10.37
C ARG A 58 -11.31 0.64 8.91
N GLU A 59 -10.64 1.38 8.04
CA GLU A 59 -10.92 1.41 6.61
C GLU A 59 -10.28 0.21 5.92
N ARG A 60 -10.93 -0.27 4.85
CA ARG A 60 -10.37 -1.27 3.95
C ARG A 60 -9.37 -0.59 3.03
N LEU A 61 -8.13 -1.07 3.01
CA LEU A 61 -7.04 -0.50 2.24
C LEU A 61 -6.53 -1.48 1.20
N VAL A 62 -6.12 -0.96 0.05
CA VAL A 62 -5.48 -1.71 -1.03
C VAL A 62 -4.15 -1.09 -1.40
N PHE A 63 -3.22 -1.91 -1.88
CA PHE A 63 -1.93 -1.42 -2.37
C PHE A 63 -2.12 -0.52 -3.59
N CYS A 64 -1.32 0.54 -3.67
CA CYS A 64 -1.37 1.52 -4.76
C CYS A 64 0.03 2.04 -5.12
N THR A 65 0.10 2.97 -6.07
CA THR A 65 1.33 3.71 -6.33
C THR A 65 1.62 4.72 -5.21
N GLN A 66 2.86 5.19 -5.14
CA GLN A 66 3.28 6.22 -4.19
C GLN A 66 2.50 7.53 -4.34
N ASP A 67 2.18 7.92 -5.57
CA ASP A 67 1.46 9.17 -5.87
C ASP A 67 0.00 9.13 -5.40
N GLU A 68 -0.62 7.95 -5.39
CA GLU A 68 -2.00 7.75 -4.94
C GLU A 68 -2.11 7.48 -3.44
N ALA A 69 -0.99 7.40 -2.73
CA ALA A 69 -0.92 6.88 -1.39
C ALA A 69 -1.58 7.82 -0.36
N GLU A 70 -2.49 7.26 0.43
CA GLU A 70 -3.05 7.92 1.62
C GLU A 70 -2.40 7.38 2.90
N TYR A 71 -1.88 6.15 2.83
CA TYR A 71 -1.24 5.42 3.92
C TYR A 71 0.08 4.79 3.44
N VAL A 72 0.99 4.58 4.38
CA VAL A 72 2.20 3.78 4.19
C VAL A 72 2.09 2.48 4.98
N SER A 73 2.62 1.40 4.41
CA SER A 73 2.94 0.18 5.12
C SER A 73 4.37 0.29 5.65
N GLY A 74 4.53 0.03 6.95
CA GLY A 74 5.82 0.01 7.62
C GLY A 74 6.24 -1.42 7.97
N TYR A 75 7.47 -1.76 7.60
CA TYR A 75 8.13 -2.99 8.01
C TYR A 75 8.97 -2.76 9.27
N GLY A 76 8.78 -3.62 10.27
CA GLY A 76 9.43 -3.50 11.59
C GLY A 76 8.83 -4.52 12.58
N VAL A 77 8.80 -4.16 13.86
CA VAL A 77 8.15 -4.99 14.90
C VAL A 77 6.65 -5.04 14.63
N ALA A 78 6.11 -6.24 14.37
CA ALA A 78 4.70 -6.52 14.02
C ALA A 78 4.15 -5.82 12.75
N GLY A 79 4.96 -5.00 12.08
CA GLY A 79 4.52 -4.13 10.98
C GLY A 79 3.58 -3.02 11.45
N CYS A 80 3.36 -2.01 10.61
CA CYS A 80 2.39 -0.95 10.90
C CYS A 80 1.76 -0.38 9.63
N ILE A 81 0.63 0.31 9.79
CA ILE A 81 0.00 1.10 8.73
C ILE A 81 -0.29 2.48 9.31
N VAL A 82 0.23 3.52 8.66
CA VAL A 82 0.15 4.90 9.14
C VAL A 82 -0.28 5.81 8.01
N ARG A 83 -1.09 6.85 8.29
CA ARG A 83 -1.44 7.86 7.29
C ARG A 83 -0.19 8.59 6.85
N VAL A 84 -0.06 8.86 5.55
CA VAL A 84 1.10 9.58 4.97
C VAL A 84 1.37 10.90 5.70
N ARG A 85 0.32 11.65 6.05
CA ARG A 85 0.42 12.94 6.76
C ARG A 85 1.01 12.84 8.17
N ASP A 86 0.94 11.67 8.79
CA ASP A 86 1.40 11.43 10.16
C ASP A 86 2.82 10.83 10.17
N VAL A 87 3.38 10.54 8.99
CA VAL A 87 4.73 10.00 8.85
C VAL A 87 5.76 11.12 8.93
N ARG A 88 6.60 11.07 9.95
CA ARG A 88 7.82 11.87 10.03
C ARG A 88 9.01 11.02 9.67
N VAL A 89 9.60 11.29 8.50
CA VAL A 89 10.82 10.62 8.06
C VAL A 89 11.98 10.99 8.98
N THR A 90 12.63 9.98 9.56
CA THR A 90 13.78 10.12 10.45
C THR A 90 15.09 9.74 9.78
N GLY A 91 15.02 9.13 8.59
CA GLY A 91 16.19 8.70 7.84
C GLY A 91 15.83 7.87 6.61
N MET A 92 16.85 7.21 6.07
CA MET A 92 16.75 6.31 4.94
C MET A 92 17.65 5.12 5.22
N VAL A 93 17.21 3.92 4.89
CA VAL A 93 18.13 2.77 4.89
C VAL A 93 19.25 2.97 3.89
N ALA A 94 20.46 2.52 4.23
CA ALA A 94 21.64 2.60 3.37
C ALA A 94 21.60 1.54 2.25
N TRP A 95 20.51 1.55 1.47
CA TRP A 95 20.33 0.68 0.32
C TRP A 95 20.97 1.25 -0.92
N SER A 96 21.46 0.35 -1.76
CA SER A 96 21.83 0.70 -3.13
C SER A 96 20.59 1.16 -3.92
N PRO A 97 20.76 1.99 -4.96
CA PRO A 97 19.66 2.37 -5.85
C PRO A 97 18.91 1.18 -6.46
N GLU A 98 19.60 0.06 -6.71
CA GLU A 98 18.98 -1.17 -7.21
C GLU A 98 18.06 -1.84 -6.19
N GLU A 99 18.43 -1.85 -4.91
CA GLU A 99 17.59 -2.38 -3.84
C GLU A 99 16.34 -1.53 -3.64
N ILE A 100 16.48 -0.20 -3.68
CA ILE A 100 15.33 0.73 -3.64
C ILE A 100 14.39 0.44 -4.81
N ARG A 101 14.92 0.32 -6.04
CA ARG A 101 14.12 0.01 -7.23
C ARG A 101 13.41 -1.33 -7.11
N LYS A 102 14.10 -2.38 -6.65
CA LYS A 102 13.49 -3.72 -6.46
C LYS A 102 12.34 -3.69 -5.46
N HIS A 103 12.46 -2.88 -4.41
CA HIS A 103 11.40 -2.69 -3.42
C HIS A 103 10.22 -1.87 -3.97
N GLN A 104 10.48 -0.82 -4.75
CA GLN A 104 9.45 -0.09 -5.49
C GLN A 104 8.71 -1.02 -6.47
N GLU A 105 9.42 -1.79 -7.27
CA GLU A 105 8.86 -2.79 -8.20
C GLU A 105 8.04 -3.87 -7.48
N ARG A 106 8.43 -4.26 -6.27
CA ARG A 106 7.66 -5.20 -5.45
C ARG A 106 6.35 -4.56 -4.97
N ALA A 107 6.39 -3.32 -4.50
CA ALA A 107 5.20 -2.58 -4.11
C ALA A 107 4.23 -2.37 -5.29
N VAL A 108 4.75 -2.04 -6.48
CA VAL A 108 3.95 -1.96 -7.72
C VAL A 108 3.30 -3.30 -8.07
N ARG A 109 4.05 -4.41 -7.97
CA ARG A 109 3.48 -5.77 -8.17
C ARG A 109 2.39 -6.10 -7.15
N MET A 110 2.57 -5.71 -5.88
CA MET A 110 1.55 -5.90 -4.84
C MET A 110 0.31 -5.03 -5.07
N ALA A 111 0.45 -3.86 -5.72
CA ALA A 111 -0.64 -2.99 -6.12
C ALA A 111 -1.49 -3.54 -7.29
N GLY A 112 -1.18 -4.74 -7.81
CA GLY A 112 -1.94 -5.34 -8.90
C GLY A 112 -1.85 -4.57 -10.23
N LEU A 113 -0.95 -3.57 -10.32
CA LEU A 113 -0.59 -2.89 -11.54
C LEU A 113 0.26 -3.82 -12.39
N THR A 114 -0.44 -4.77 -13.01
CA THR A 114 0.07 -5.46 -14.18
C THR A 114 0.08 -4.41 -15.28
N VAL A 115 1.27 -3.95 -15.66
CA VAL A 115 1.43 -3.16 -16.89
C VAL A 115 0.99 -4.10 -18.02
N GLY A 116 -0.24 -3.93 -18.47
CA GLY A 116 -0.79 -4.55 -19.68
C GLY A 116 -0.55 -3.63 -20.86
#